data_AF-X1PSK0-F1
#
_entry.id   AF-X1PSK0-F1
#
_cell.length_a   1.000
_cell.length_b   1.000
_cell.length_c   1.000
_cell.angle_alpha   90.00
_cell.angle_beta   90.00
_cell.angle_gamma   90.00
#
_symmetry.space_group_name_H-M   'P 1'
#
loop_
_entity.id
_entity.type
_entity.pdbx_description
1 polymer ?
#
loop_
_entity_poly.entity_id
_entity_poly.type
_entity_poly.pdbx_seq_one_letter_code
_entity_poly.pdbx_strand_id
1 'polypeptide(L)' 'MAYGGRFGGRGRDFPREMHKAICSDCGKECEVPFKPTEGRPVTGPR' A
#
# COMPACT_ATOMS: atom_id res chain seq x y z
N MET A 1 34.40 22.76 -17.91
CA MET A 1 33.84 21.40 -17.81
C MET A 1 33.05 21.32 -16.51
N ALA A 2 31.72 21.17 -16.58
CA ALA A 2 30.83 21.18 -15.42
C ALA A 2 30.76 19.78 -14.81
N TYR A 3 31.21 19.63 -13.57
CA TYR A 3 30.84 18.50 -12.72
C TYR A 3 29.50 18.83 -12.05
N GLY A 4 28.49 18.01 -12.27
CA GLY A 4 27.15 18.23 -11.72
C GLY A 4 26.32 16.97 -11.87
N GLY A 5 26.66 15.97 -11.06
CA GLY A 5 26.06 14.64 -11.14
C GLY A 5 24.67 14.51 -10.52
N ARG A 6 24.32 13.23 -10.40
CA ARG A 6 23.32 12.66 -9.49
C ARG A 6 21.93 12.43 -10.08
N PHE A 7 21.85 11.35 -10.84
CA PHE A 7 20.75 10.40 -10.82
C PHE A 7 20.06 10.39 -9.44
N GLY A 8 18.85 10.93 -9.38
CA GLY A 8 18.06 11.02 -8.16
C GLY A 8 16.61 10.68 -8.48
N GLY A 9 16.37 9.42 -8.84
CA GLY A 9 15.04 8.87 -8.97
C GLY A 9 14.29 9.03 -7.66
N ARG A 10 13.43 10.04 -7.57
CA ARG A 10 12.49 10.15 -6.46
C ARG A 10 11.24 9.40 -6.86
N GLY A 11 11.26 8.11 -6.56
CA GLY A 11 10.05 7.29 -6.48
C GLY A 11 9.02 8.09 -5.70
N ARG A 12 7.88 8.30 -6.34
CA ARG A 12 6.72 8.98 -5.75
C ARG A 12 6.19 8.09 -4.64
N ASP A 13 6.78 8.22 -3.46
CA ASP A 13 6.23 7.72 -2.21
C ASP A 13 5.03 8.62 -1.87
N PHE A 14 3.96 8.45 -2.65
CA PHE A 14 2.69 9.07 -2.33
C PHE A 14 2.15 8.29 -1.12
N PRO A 15 1.81 8.97 -0.01
CA PRO A 15 1.25 8.28 1.14
C PRO A 15 -0.03 7.59 0.71
N ARG A 16 0.03 6.26 0.62
CA ARG A 16 -1.13 5.41 0.35
C ARG A 16 -1.99 5.40 1.60
N GLU A 17 -3.24 5.84 1.47
CA GLU A 17 -4.21 5.77 2.56
C GLU A 17 -4.47 4.30 2.90
N MET A 18 -4.20 3.94 4.16
CA MET A 18 -4.44 2.60 4.68
C MET A 18 -5.85 2.55 5.26
N HIS A 19 -6.61 1.53 4.88
CA HIS A 19 -7.97 1.29 5.34
C HIS A 19 -8.03 0.05 6.21
N LYS A 20 -8.78 0.12 7.31
CA LYS A 20 -9.04 -1.02 8.18
C LYS A 20 -9.96 -2.03 7.49
N ALA A 21 -9.59 -3.30 7.55
CA ALA A 21 -10.31 -4.40 6.94
C ALA A 21 -10.20 -5.68 7.77
N ILE A 22 -11.16 -6.59 7.63
CA ILE A 22 -11.09 -7.94 8.21
C ILE A 22 -10.59 -8.90 7.12
N CYS A 23 -9.49 -9.59 7.40
CA CYS A 23 -8.95 -10.60 6.50
C CYS A 23 -9.97 -11.73 6.34
N SER A 24 -10.36 -12.05 5.11
CA SER A 24 -11.33 -13.11 4.83
C SER A 24 -10.75 -14.52 5.05
N ASP A 25 -9.42 -14.68 5.01
CA ASP A 25 -8.75 -15.96 5.24
C ASP A 25 -8.60 -16.30 6.73
N CYS A 26 -8.25 -15.31 7.56
CA CYS A 26 -7.94 -15.54 8.98
C CYS A 26 -8.88 -14.85 9.98
N GLY A 27 -9.78 -13.98 9.51
CA GLY A 27 -10.76 -13.27 10.34
C GLY A 27 -10.18 -12.16 11.22
N LYS A 28 -8.91 -11.77 11.03
CA LYS A 28 -8.24 -10.74 11.85
C LYS A 28 -8.31 -9.36 11.21
N GLU A 29 -8.28 -8.33 12.05
CA GLU A 29 -8.15 -6.94 11.61
C GLU A 29 -6.77 -6.68 10.98
N CYS A 30 -6.76 -6.02 9.83
CA CYS A 30 -5.57 -5.65 9.07
C CYS A 30 -5.75 -4.31 8.36
N GLU A 31 -4.64 -3.72 7.93
CA GLU A 31 -4.63 -2.45 7.20
C GLU A 31 -4.23 -2.70 5.75
N VAL A 32 -5.08 -2.26 4.82
CA VAL A 32 -4.89 -2.46 3.38
C VAL A 32 -4.85 -1.14 2.63
N PRO A 33 -4.04 -0.99 1.58
CA PRO A 33 -3.90 0.26 0.84
C PRO A 33 -5.05 0.51 -0.16
N PHE A 34 -6.18 -0.19 0.00
CA PHE A 34 -7.35 -0.10 -0.86
C PHE A 34 -8.62 -0.10 -0.01
N LYS A 35 -9.66 0.59 -0.47
CA LYS A 35 -10.94 0.63 0.23
C LYS A 35 -11.63 -0.75 0.16
N PRO A 36 -11.93 -1.40 1.30
CA PRO A 36 -12.73 -2.63 1.30
C PRO A 36 -14.11 -2.34 0.75
N THR A 37 -14.57 -3.15 -0.21
CA THR A 37 -15.92 -3.06 -0.77
C THR A 37 -16.74 -4.27 -0.34
N GLU A 38 -18.01 -4.06 -0.02
CA GLU A 38 -18.95 -5.15 0.27
C GLU A 38 -18.99 -6.14 -0.92
N GLY A 39 -18.74 -7.43 -0.63
CA GLY A 39 -18.73 -8.50 -1.64
C GLY A 39 -17.35 -8.86 -2.24
N ARG A 40 -16.25 -8.17 -1.90
CA ARG A 40 -14.90 -8.57 -2.31
C ARG A 40 -14.07 -8.98 -1.09
N PRO A 41 -13.55 -10.23 -1.04
CA PRO A 41 -12.78 -10.71 0.10
C PRO A 41 -11.46 -9.95 0.20
N VAL A 42 -11.06 -9.66 1.44
CA VAL A 42 -9.76 -9.04 1.74
C VAL A 42 -8.78 -10.15 2.07
N THR A 43 -7.92 -10.48 1.11
CA THR A 43 -6.82 -11.41 1.32
C THR A 43 -5.69 -10.65 2.01
N GLY A 44 -5.48 -10.92 3.30
CA GLY A 44 -4.40 -10.29 4.07
C GLY A 44 -3.01 -10.70 3.54
N PRO A 45 -1.94 -9.98 3.94
CA PRO A 45 -0.61 -10.57 3.87
C PRO A 45 -0.63 -11.80 4.78
N ARG A 46 -0.19 -12.95 4.24
CA ARG A 46 -0.15 -14.23 4.97
C ARG A 46 0.38 -14.09 6.39
#